data_AF-A0A850TSZ4-F1
#
_entry.id   AF-A0A850TSZ4-F1
#
_cell.length_a   1.000
_cell.length_b   1.000
_cell.length_c   1.000
_cell.angle_alpha   90.00
_cell.angle_beta   90.00
_cell.angle_gamma   90.00
#
_symmetry.space_group_name_H-M   'P 1'
#
loop_
_entity.id
_entity.type
_entity.pdbx_description
1 polymer ?
#
loop_
_entity_poly.entity_id
_entity_poly.type
_entity_poly.pdbx_seq_one_letter_code
_entity_poly.pdbx_strand_id
1 'polypeptide(L)'
;DIYCFSRLINSKMLSQCLCQVYKCLFLRNLKLNSINVAALARRIHSSAKKLSDSELKEQTVCKCETEELPQSTENNNFGRLHIPVMLEEVVNCLSPQPGQRFLDMTFGAGGHTTALLEKASDITIYALDRDPTAYKIAQQLSESYPKQIRALLGQFSQSEALLISSGVEPGTLDGVLLDAGCSSMQFDTPERGFSLQKDGPLDMRMDSDRYPDMPTAADVVNALDQQALASILRTYGEERHAKKIASAIVQARSIYPITRTQQLASIVAGTLINSSRWLRR
;
A
#
# COMPACT_ATOMS: atom_id res chain seq x y z
N ASP A 1 -8.01 11.19 -2.35
CA ASP A 1 -8.48 12.15 -1.32
C ASP A 1 -7.33 12.44 -0.37
N ILE A 2 -6.76 13.65 -0.44
CA ILE A 2 -5.73 14.11 0.49
C ILE A 2 -6.43 14.84 1.64
N TYR A 3 -6.14 14.44 2.88
CA TYR A 3 -6.67 15.09 4.07
C TYR A 3 -5.56 15.88 4.74
N CYS A 4 -5.74 17.20 4.85
CA CYS A 4 -4.81 18.12 5.47
C CYS A 4 -5.47 18.77 6.70
N PHE A 5 -4.85 18.62 7.88
CA PHE A 5 -5.36 19.21 9.12
C PHE A 5 -4.39 20.28 9.61
N SER A 6 -4.78 21.56 9.52
CA SER A 6 -4.01 22.68 10.08
C SER A 6 -4.76 23.35 11.26
N ARG A 7 -4.06 23.41 12.40
CA ARG A 7 -4.39 24.06 13.69
C ARG A 7 -5.57 23.53 14.51
N LEU A 8 -5.25 23.33 15.80
CA LEU A 8 -6.06 22.81 16.93
C LEU A 8 -6.38 21.31 16.90
N ILE A 9 -5.34 20.50 16.74
CA ILE A 9 -5.42 19.07 17.07
C ILE A 9 -5.21 18.89 18.58
N ASN A 10 -6.28 19.05 19.35
CA ASN A 10 -6.34 18.52 20.72
C ASN A 10 -6.28 16.98 20.62
N SER A 11 -5.61 16.25 21.53
CA SER A 11 -5.51 14.78 21.40
C SER A 11 -6.88 14.08 21.36
N LYS A 12 -7.90 14.72 21.94
CA LYS A 12 -9.31 14.34 21.81
C LYS A 12 -9.86 14.46 20.38
N MET A 13 -9.40 15.41 19.57
CA MET A 13 -9.81 15.57 18.16
C MET A 13 -9.11 14.61 17.21
N LEU A 14 -7.87 14.18 17.45
CA LEU A 14 -7.28 13.06 16.68
C LEU A 14 -7.97 11.75 17.03
N SER A 15 -8.17 11.48 18.33
CA SER A 15 -8.96 10.35 18.79
C SER A 15 -10.39 10.40 18.25
N GLN A 16 -11.03 11.57 18.22
CA GLN A 16 -12.38 11.72 17.65
C GLN A 16 -12.39 11.70 16.13
N CYS A 17 -11.44 12.27 15.39
CA CYS A 17 -11.39 12.19 13.92
C CYS A 17 -11.05 10.78 13.47
N LEU A 18 -10.07 10.13 14.10
CA LEU A 18 -9.81 8.70 13.89
C LEU A 18 -11.07 7.91 14.28
N CYS A 19 -11.64 8.12 15.47
CA CYS A 19 -12.85 7.41 15.91
C CYS A 19 -14.11 7.78 15.12
N GLN A 20 -14.18 8.92 14.42
CA GLN A 20 -15.30 9.36 13.57
C GLN A 20 -15.14 8.84 12.14
N VAL A 21 -13.91 8.76 11.61
CA VAL A 21 -13.58 8.00 10.40
C VAL A 21 -13.88 6.52 10.65
N TYR A 22 -13.39 5.97 11.76
CA TYR A 22 -13.72 4.62 12.21
C TYR A 22 -15.22 4.45 12.49
N LYS A 23 -15.94 5.36 13.16
CA LYS A 23 -17.40 5.24 13.41
C LYS A 23 -18.25 5.43 12.16
N CYS A 24 -17.90 6.32 11.23
CA CYS A 24 -18.62 6.46 9.96
C CYS A 24 -18.43 5.21 9.08
N LEU A 25 -17.26 4.56 9.15
CA LEU A 25 -17.00 3.26 8.50
C LEU A 25 -17.62 2.07 9.26
N PHE A 26 -17.66 2.11 10.59
CA PHE A 26 -18.09 1.01 11.48
C PHE A 26 -19.60 1.00 11.75
N LEU A 27 -20.25 2.16 11.90
CA LEU A 27 -21.70 2.28 12.12
C LEU A 27 -22.53 2.13 10.84
N ARG A 28 -21.90 2.18 9.65
CA ARG A 28 -22.55 1.77 8.39
C ARG A 28 -22.43 0.27 8.10
N ASN A 29 -21.64 -0.50 8.85
CA ASN A 29 -21.30 -1.90 8.50
C ASN A 29 -21.49 -2.95 9.61
N LEU A 30 -22.16 -2.65 10.71
CA LEU A 30 -22.48 -3.66 11.71
C LEU A 30 -23.73 -4.47 11.34
N LYS A 31 -23.53 -5.40 10.40
CA LYS A 31 -24.05 -6.78 10.45
C LYS A 31 -23.22 -7.66 9.48
N LEU A 32 -21.90 -7.68 9.68
CA LEU A 32 -21.03 -8.71 9.10
C LEU A 32 -20.70 -9.71 10.21
N ASN A 33 -21.19 -10.94 10.05
CA ASN A 33 -20.80 -12.07 10.90
C ASN A 33 -19.27 -12.17 10.90
N SER A 34 -18.71 -12.27 12.11
CA SER A 34 -17.28 -12.29 12.41
C SER A 34 -16.50 -13.26 11.53
N ILE A 35 -15.75 -12.73 10.56
CA ILE A 35 -14.68 -13.47 9.90
C ILE A 35 -13.54 -13.57 10.91
N ASN A 36 -13.39 -14.74 11.53
CA ASN A 36 -12.30 -15.00 12.45
C ASN A 36 -10.99 -15.21 11.64
N VAL A 37 -10.17 -14.16 11.57
CA VAL A 37 -8.88 -14.14 10.86
C VAL A 37 -7.95 -15.27 11.35
N ALA A 38 -8.00 -15.64 12.63
CA ALA A 38 -7.23 -16.77 13.16
C ALA A 38 -7.76 -18.15 12.70
N ALA A 39 -9.04 -18.26 12.34
CA ALA A 39 -9.57 -19.46 11.68
C ALA A 39 -9.14 -19.54 10.20
N LEU A 40 -9.04 -18.39 9.52
CA LEU A 40 -8.54 -18.29 8.15
C LEU A 40 -7.05 -18.69 8.06
N ALA A 41 -6.21 -18.16 8.97
CA ALA A 41 -4.80 -18.51 9.06
C ALA A 41 -4.57 -20.02 9.28
N ARG A 42 -5.39 -20.66 10.14
CA ARG A 42 -5.33 -22.11 10.39
C ARG A 42 -5.73 -22.94 9.17
N ARG A 43 -6.69 -22.47 8.37
CA ARG A 43 -7.15 -23.16 7.16
C ARG A 43 -6.06 -23.13 6.07
N ILE A 44 -5.38 -21.98 5.91
CA ILE A 44 -4.26 -21.80 4.98
C ILE A 44 -3.08 -22.71 5.35
N HIS A 45 -2.72 -22.79 6.63
CA HIS A 45 -1.63 -23.66 7.12
C HIS A 45 -1.87 -25.15 6.84
N SER A 46 -3.13 -25.61 6.89
CA SER A 46 -3.46 -27.02 6.63
C SER A 46 -3.33 -27.43 5.16
N SER A 47 -3.49 -26.47 4.24
CA SER A 47 -3.34 -26.69 2.80
C SER A 47 -1.88 -26.63 2.35
N ALA A 48 -1.06 -25.74 2.96
CA ALA A 48 0.37 -25.63 2.67
C ALA A 48 1.14 -26.92 3.05
N LYS A 49 0.74 -27.61 4.13
CA LYS A 49 1.37 -28.87 4.57
C LYS A 49 1.12 -30.06 3.63
N LYS A 50 0.19 -29.96 2.68
CA LYS A 50 -0.04 -30.99 1.65
C LYS A 50 0.75 -30.78 0.35
N LEU A 51 1.38 -29.61 0.19
CA LEU A 51 2.12 -29.23 -1.01
C LEU A 51 3.65 -29.37 -0.85
N SER A 52 4.16 -29.61 0.36
CA SER A 52 5.60 -29.66 0.64
C SER A 52 6.27 -31.03 0.45
N ASP A 53 5.53 -32.08 0.09
CA ASP A 53 6.06 -33.45 0.05
C ASP A 53 6.43 -33.95 -1.37
N SER A 54 6.37 -33.09 -2.39
CA SER A 54 6.80 -33.46 -3.75
C SER A 54 7.58 -32.35 -4.44
N GLU A 55 8.87 -32.21 -4.11
CA GLU A 55 9.89 -31.65 -5.03
C GLU A 55 11.28 -31.72 -4.36
N LEU A 56 11.93 -32.88 -4.52
CA LEU A 56 13.37 -33.08 -4.29
C LEU A 56 13.90 -33.88 -5.48
N LYS A 57 15.02 -33.40 -6.07
CA LYS A 57 15.80 -33.83 -7.26
C LYS A 57 15.57 -32.85 -8.43
N GLU A 58 16.56 -32.17 -9.02
CA GLU A 58 17.97 -32.49 -9.27
C GLU A 58 18.81 -31.20 -9.47
N GLN A 59 20.11 -31.29 -9.19
CA GLN A 59 21.16 -30.30 -9.47
C GLN A 59 21.75 -30.50 -10.88
N THR A 60 22.40 -29.49 -11.49
CA THR A 60 23.86 -29.49 -11.84
C THR A 60 24.29 -28.26 -12.68
N VAL A 61 25.13 -27.40 -12.07
CA VAL A 61 26.38 -26.71 -12.50
C VAL A 61 26.65 -26.32 -13.98
N CYS A 62 27.01 -25.04 -14.22
CA CYS A 62 28.23 -24.63 -14.96
C CYS A 62 28.66 -23.16 -14.64
N LYS A 63 29.95 -22.86 -14.78
CA LYS A 63 30.71 -21.75 -14.16
C LYS A 63 31.30 -20.78 -15.21
N CYS A 64 31.44 -19.52 -14.81
CA CYS A 64 32.41 -18.46 -15.20
C CYS A 64 32.50 -17.97 -16.66
N GLU A 65 32.42 -16.64 -16.83
CA GLU A 65 33.54 -15.79 -17.33
C GLU A 65 33.28 -14.30 -17.09
N THR A 66 34.36 -13.55 -16.96
CA THR A 66 34.47 -12.16 -16.49
C THR A 66 35.06 -11.33 -17.63
N GLU A 67 34.43 -10.22 -18.03
CA GLU A 67 35.09 -9.19 -18.86
C GLU A 67 34.57 -7.80 -18.45
N GLU A 68 35.51 -6.85 -18.26
CA GLU A 68 35.29 -5.45 -17.89
C GLU A 68 35.46 -4.48 -19.08
N LEU A 69 34.62 -3.42 -19.08
CA LEU A 69 34.81 -2.02 -19.55
C LEU A 69 34.78 -1.73 -21.08
N PRO A 70 34.22 -0.57 -21.53
CA PRO A 70 34.52 0.77 -21.00
C PRO A 70 33.34 1.74 -20.76
N GLN A 71 33.67 2.78 -19.99
CA GLN A 71 32.87 3.96 -19.66
C GLN A 71 32.47 4.77 -20.90
N SER A 72 31.18 5.08 -21.01
CA SER A 72 30.70 6.27 -21.70
C SER A 72 29.65 6.96 -20.85
N THR A 73 29.97 8.21 -20.52
CA THR A 73 29.05 9.26 -20.10
C THR A 73 27.83 9.30 -21.02
N GLU A 74 26.62 9.20 -20.47
CA GLU A 74 25.52 10.12 -20.79
C GLU A 74 24.26 9.86 -19.95
N ASN A 75 23.81 10.96 -19.35
CA ASN A 75 22.45 11.24 -18.90
C ASN A 75 21.91 10.38 -17.73
N ASN A 76 22.17 10.89 -16.52
CA ASN A 76 21.28 10.75 -15.36
C ASN A 76 19.87 11.23 -15.74
N ASN A 77 19.13 10.33 -16.38
CA ASN A 77 17.69 10.43 -16.54
C ASN A 77 17.10 10.11 -15.16
N PHE A 78 17.17 11.08 -14.24
CA PHE A 78 16.34 11.07 -13.04
C PHE A 78 14.91 10.99 -13.53
N GLY A 79 14.39 9.75 -13.54
CA GLY A 79 13.10 9.42 -14.11
C GLY A 79 12.07 10.42 -13.62
N ARG A 80 11.36 11.06 -14.58
CA ARG A 80 10.31 12.05 -14.37
C ARG A 80 9.85 12.08 -12.92
N LEU A 81 10.34 13.07 -12.16
CA LEU A 81 9.92 13.28 -10.78
C LEU A 81 8.39 13.31 -10.78
N HIS A 82 7.76 12.31 -10.15
CA HIS A 82 6.33 12.28 -9.98
C HIS A 82 5.95 13.51 -9.14
N ILE A 83 5.29 14.47 -9.77
CA ILE A 83 4.78 15.64 -9.07
C ILE A 83 3.64 15.16 -8.16
N PRO A 84 3.73 15.36 -6.84
CA PRO A 84 2.67 14.95 -5.92
C PRO A 84 1.34 15.61 -6.26
N VAL A 85 0.26 14.90 -5.97
CA VAL A 85 -1.10 15.39 -6.22
C VAL A 85 -1.38 16.58 -5.30
N MET A 86 -1.92 17.69 -5.84
CA MET A 86 -2.27 18.89 -5.07
C MET A 86 -1.10 19.46 -4.23
N LEU A 87 0.11 19.42 -4.79
CA LEU A 87 1.33 19.84 -4.07
C LEU A 87 1.23 21.27 -3.52
N GLU A 88 0.82 22.22 -4.36
CA GLU A 88 0.73 23.63 -3.97
C GLU A 88 -0.34 23.86 -2.90
N GLU A 89 -1.50 23.22 -3.04
CA GLU A 89 -2.61 23.31 -2.10
C GLU A 89 -2.21 22.75 -0.73
N VAL A 90 -1.50 21.63 -0.69
CA VAL A 90 -0.99 21.04 0.56
C VAL A 90 0.02 21.97 1.23
N VAL A 91 1.00 22.48 0.49
CA VAL A 91 2.01 23.41 1.05
C VAL A 91 1.35 24.69 1.55
N ASN A 92 0.38 25.24 0.81
CA ASN A 92 -0.36 26.44 1.20
C ASN A 92 -1.25 26.20 2.43
N CYS A 93 -1.90 25.04 2.52
CA CYS A 93 -2.77 24.68 3.65
C CYS A 93 -1.99 24.48 4.95
N LEU A 94 -0.83 23.81 4.87
CA LEU A 94 0.04 23.60 6.03
C LEU A 94 0.82 24.86 6.41
N SER A 95 1.16 25.70 5.42
CA SER A 95 1.84 26.99 5.59
C SER A 95 3.04 26.91 6.55
N PRO A 96 4.04 26.05 6.25
CA PRO A 96 5.08 25.70 7.20
C PRO A 96 5.90 26.93 7.62
N GLN A 97 6.19 27.03 8.92
CA GLN A 97 7.01 28.07 9.54
C GLN A 97 8.18 27.43 10.31
N PRO A 98 9.31 28.13 10.46
CA PRO A 98 10.43 27.64 11.25
C PRO A 98 10.03 27.21 12.67
N GLY A 99 10.62 26.12 13.16
CA GLY A 99 10.36 25.52 14.47
C GLY A 99 9.16 24.56 14.52
N GLN A 100 8.36 24.48 13.44
CA GLN A 100 7.15 23.64 13.43
C GLN A 100 7.46 22.15 13.19
N ARG A 101 6.53 21.30 13.64
CA ARG A 101 6.61 19.85 13.55
C ARG A 101 5.44 19.28 12.76
N PHE A 102 5.73 18.44 11.77
CA PHE A 102 4.72 17.83 10.91
C PHE A 102 4.83 16.30 10.94
N LEU A 103 3.69 15.63 10.76
CA LEU A 103 3.64 14.20 10.47
C LEU A 103 3.17 13.99 9.04
N ASP A 104 3.99 13.37 8.21
CA ASP A 104 3.57 12.81 6.92
C ASP A 104 3.25 11.33 7.15
N MET A 105 1.96 10.97 7.15
CA MET A 105 1.48 9.62 7.46
C MET A 105 1.64 8.62 6.30
N THR A 106 2.00 9.12 5.12
CA THR A 106 2.06 8.40 3.85
C THR A 106 3.22 8.94 3.01
N PHE A 107 4.42 8.91 3.60
CA PHE A 107 5.60 9.55 3.03
C PHE A 107 5.85 9.16 1.57
N GLY A 108 5.67 7.88 1.21
CA GLY A 108 5.84 7.40 -0.15
C GLY A 108 7.24 7.68 -0.70
N ALA A 109 7.31 8.47 -1.78
CA ALA A 109 8.59 8.90 -2.38
C ALA A 109 9.11 10.24 -1.82
N GLY A 110 8.39 10.85 -0.87
CA GLY A 110 8.81 12.07 -0.16
C GLY A 110 8.47 13.38 -0.85
N GLY A 111 7.72 13.41 -1.96
CA GLY A 111 7.52 14.64 -2.73
C GLY A 111 6.83 15.77 -1.95
N HIS A 112 5.80 15.49 -1.15
CA HIS A 112 5.19 16.50 -0.27
C HIS A 112 6.14 16.92 0.86
N THR A 113 6.80 15.95 1.50
CA THR A 113 7.80 16.21 2.55
C THR A 113 8.92 17.13 2.04
N THR A 114 9.48 16.87 0.85
CA THR A 114 10.52 17.70 0.24
C THR A 114 10.01 19.12 -0.05
N ALA A 115 8.81 19.26 -0.60
CA ALA A 115 8.25 20.60 -0.86
C ALA A 115 8.01 21.42 0.41
N LEU A 116 7.65 20.78 1.53
CA LEU A 116 7.56 21.45 2.83
C LEU A 116 8.93 21.92 3.31
N LEU A 117 9.96 21.07 3.19
CA LEU A 117 11.35 21.39 3.56
C LEU A 117 11.96 22.50 2.69
N GLU A 118 11.58 22.58 1.41
CA GLU A 118 11.97 23.66 0.52
C GLU A 118 11.29 24.98 0.87
N LYS A 119 10.08 24.93 1.43
CA LYS A 119 9.30 26.13 1.77
C LYS A 119 9.73 26.80 3.07
N ALA A 120 10.16 26.02 4.07
CA ALA A 120 10.59 26.53 5.36
C ALA A 120 11.80 25.76 5.89
N SER A 121 12.83 26.50 6.29
CA SER A 121 13.95 25.95 7.05
C SER A 121 13.57 25.72 8.51
N ASP A 122 14.28 24.80 9.16
CA ASP A 122 14.12 24.49 10.59
C ASP A 122 12.75 23.91 10.95
N ILE A 123 12.16 23.11 10.07
CA ILE A 123 10.98 22.30 10.39
C ILE A 123 11.39 20.85 10.69
N THR A 124 10.63 20.16 11.53
CA THR A 124 10.80 18.73 11.76
C THR A 124 9.64 17.95 11.15
N ILE A 125 9.94 16.95 10.32
CA ILE A 125 8.95 16.08 9.69
C ILE A 125 9.17 14.64 10.15
N TYR A 126 8.13 14.05 10.72
CA TYR A 126 8.04 12.62 10.98
C TYR A 126 7.49 11.96 9.71
N ALA A 127 8.38 11.31 8.96
CA ALA A 127 8.08 10.66 7.69
C ALA A 127 7.70 9.20 7.96
N LEU A 128 6.40 8.92 8.03
CA LEU A 128 5.84 7.61 8.31
C LEU A 128 5.40 6.94 7.01
N ASP A 129 5.86 5.71 6.81
CA ASP A 129 5.29 4.81 5.82
C ASP A 129 5.36 3.37 6.31
N ARG A 130 4.45 2.55 5.80
CA ARG A 130 4.39 1.12 6.10
C ARG A 130 5.31 0.33 5.17
N ASP A 131 5.55 0.85 3.96
CA ASP A 131 6.40 0.28 2.93
C ASP A 131 7.89 0.44 3.29
N PRO A 132 8.66 -0.66 3.41
CA PRO A 132 10.10 -0.61 3.64
C PRO A 132 10.88 0.24 2.64
N THR A 133 10.41 0.32 1.39
CA THR A 133 11.05 1.10 0.33
C THR A 133 10.91 2.60 0.60
N ALA A 134 9.70 3.06 0.95
CA ALA A 134 9.46 4.44 1.38
C ALA A 134 10.31 4.79 2.61
N TYR A 135 10.36 3.89 3.59
CA TYR A 135 11.16 4.09 4.79
C TYR A 135 12.65 4.29 4.48
N LYS A 136 13.23 3.48 3.57
CA LYS A 136 14.62 3.66 3.11
C LYS A 136 14.82 5.01 2.43
N ILE A 137 13.87 5.45 1.60
CA ILE A 137 13.92 6.78 0.96
C ILE A 137 13.89 7.88 2.03
N ALA A 138 13.05 7.75 3.06
CA ALA A 138 12.99 8.69 4.18
C ALA A 138 14.32 8.73 4.97
N GLN A 139 14.96 7.58 5.17
CA GLN A 139 16.29 7.51 5.79
C GLN A 139 17.35 8.25 4.95
N GLN A 140 17.39 8.01 3.63
CA GLN A 140 18.30 8.72 2.72
C GLN A 140 18.03 10.23 2.70
N LEU A 141 16.76 10.63 2.66
CA LEU A 141 16.39 12.04 2.71
C LEU A 141 16.83 12.70 4.02
N SER A 142 16.81 11.95 5.13
CA SER A 142 17.28 12.45 6.43
C SER A 142 18.79 12.76 6.49
N GLU A 143 19.59 12.14 5.62
CA GLU A 143 21.00 12.48 5.45
C GLU A 143 21.17 13.85 4.78
N SER A 144 20.28 14.19 3.84
CA SER A 144 20.25 15.49 3.15
C SER A 144 19.67 16.61 4.03
N TYR A 145 18.76 16.26 4.93
CA TYR A 145 18.08 17.19 5.85
C TYR A 145 18.31 16.79 7.31
N PRO A 146 19.55 16.90 7.82
CA PRO A 146 19.91 16.43 9.15
C PRO A 146 19.06 17.14 10.20
N LYS A 147 18.57 16.36 11.19
CA LYS A 147 17.68 16.78 12.28
C LYS A 147 16.26 17.19 11.88
N GLN A 148 16.00 17.46 10.61
CA GLN A 148 14.68 17.88 10.11
C GLN A 148 13.80 16.69 9.70
N ILE A 149 14.36 15.51 9.47
CA ILE A 149 13.57 14.32 9.12
C ILE A 149 13.76 13.20 10.15
N ARG A 150 12.64 12.60 10.54
CA ARG A 150 12.56 11.40 11.39
C ARG A 150 11.78 10.32 10.64
N ALA A 151 12.49 9.36 10.07
CA ALA A 151 11.86 8.23 9.38
C ALA A 151 11.20 7.27 10.39
N LEU A 152 9.93 6.92 10.16
CA LEU A 152 9.16 5.97 10.96
C LEU A 152 8.64 4.85 10.06
N LEU A 153 8.82 3.59 10.48
CA LEU A 153 8.35 2.42 9.73
C LEU A 153 7.14 1.80 10.42
N GLY A 154 5.95 1.91 9.82
CA GLY A 154 4.73 1.36 10.40
C GLY A 154 3.47 1.81 9.69
N GLN A 155 2.33 1.25 10.11
CA GLN A 155 1.05 1.66 9.56
C GLN A 155 0.68 3.04 10.12
N PHE A 156 0.00 3.86 9.32
CA PHE A 156 -0.51 5.15 9.79
C PHE A 156 -1.48 5.02 10.98
N SER A 157 -2.14 3.86 11.14
CA SER A 157 -2.98 3.52 12.30
C SER A 157 -2.19 3.38 13.60
N GLN A 158 -0.87 3.23 13.50
CA GLN A 158 0.07 3.09 14.61
C GLN A 158 0.85 4.40 14.88
N SER A 159 0.53 5.49 14.18
CA SER A 159 1.29 6.74 14.21
C SER A 159 1.47 7.30 15.63
N GLU A 160 0.42 7.31 16.45
CA GLU A 160 0.46 7.79 17.83
C GLU A 160 1.50 7.02 18.66
N ALA A 161 1.46 5.69 18.64
CA ALA A 161 2.40 4.85 19.37
C ALA A 161 3.84 5.04 18.88
N LEU A 162 4.04 5.15 17.56
CA LEU A 162 5.36 5.37 16.96
C LEU A 162 5.94 6.72 17.34
N LEU A 163 5.11 7.78 17.32
CA LEU A 163 5.49 9.13 17.72
C LEU A 163 5.88 9.20 19.20
N ILE A 164 5.06 8.63 20.09
CA ILE A 164 5.37 8.58 21.53
C ILE A 164 6.68 7.82 21.76
N SER A 165 6.88 6.67 21.11
CA SER A 165 8.13 5.90 21.22
C SER A 165 9.36 6.65 20.69
N SER A 166 9.14 7.64 19.83
CA SER A 166 10.17 8.52 19.26
C SER A 166 10.38 9.80 20.09
N GLY A 167 9.77 9.91 21.27
CA GLY A 167 9.90 11.05 22.18
C GLY A 167 9.05 12.26 21.81
N VAL A 168 7.98 12.07 21.02
CA VAL A 168 7.06 13.14 20.64
C VAL A 168 5.94 13.23 21.66
N GLU A 169 5.85 14.38 22.33
CA GLU A 169 4.77 14.64 23.28
C GLU A 169 3.43 14.91 22.56
N PRO A 170 2.31 14.41 23.08
CA PRO A 170 0.99 14.69 22.53
C PRO A 170 0.70 16.19 22.38
N GLY A 171 0.06 16.58 21.27
CA GLY A 171 -0.32 17.98 21.02
C GLY A 171 0.83 18.88 20.54
N THR A 172 2.01 18.32 20.25
CA THR A 172 3.18 19.08 19.75
C THR A 172 3.35 19.08 18.23
N LEU A 173 2.44 18.47 17.47
CA LEU A 173 2.42 18.54 16.01
C LEU A 173 1.63 19.78 15.55
N ASP A 174 2.21 20.52 14.61
CA ASP A 174 1.61 21.69 13.97
C ASP A 174 0.73 21.33 12.78
N GLY A 175 0.99 20.18 12.15
CA GLY A 175 0.21 19.69 11.02
C GLY A 175 0.42 18.21 10.74
N VAL A 176 -0.59 17.62 10.10
CA VAL A 176 -0.59 16.22 9.68
C VAL A 176 -1.04 16.12 8.23
N LEU A 177 -0.29 15.37 7.43
CA LEU A 177 -0.57 15.07 6.04
C LEU A 177 -0.93 13.58 5.89
N LEU A 178 -2.00 13.32 5.17
CA LEU A 178 -2.38 11.98 4.71
C LEU A 178 -2.77 12.05 3.22
N ASP A 179 -1.95 11.45 2.37
CA ASP A 179 -2.23 11.16 0.97
C ASP A 179 -2.59 9.68 0.82
N ALA A 180 -3.89 9.39 0.90
CA ALA A 180 -4.37 8.02 0.87
C ALA A 180 -4.32 7.45 -0.55
N GLY A 181 -3.41 6.50 -0.79
CA GLY A 181 -3.29 5.83 -2.07
C GLY A 181 -2.12 4.85 -2.11
N CYS A 182 -1.92 4.24 -3.27
CA CYS A 182 -0.67 3.53 -3.57
C CYS A 182 0.30 4.52 -4.23
N SER A 183 1.58 4.39 -3.90
CA SER A 183 2.64 5.23 -4.49
C SER A 183 2.99 4.76 -5.91
N SER A 184 3.54 5.65 -6.74
CA SER A 184 4.02 5.31 -8.09
C SER A 184 5.04 4.15 -8.06
N MET A 185 5.97 4.17 -7.09
CA MET A 185 6.94 3.09 -6.89
C MET A 185 6.30 1.72 -6.67
N GLN A 186 5.08 1.65 -6.10
CA GLN A 186 4.35 0.38 -5.95
C GLN A 186 3.74 -0.09 -7.28
N PHE A 187 3.28 0.83 -8.13
CA PHE A 187 2.76 0.50 -9.47
C PHE A 187 3.84 0.20 -10.51
N ASP A 188 5.00 0.85 -10.37
CA ASP A 188 6.10 0.77 -11.33
C ASP A 188 6.91 -0.54 -11.23
N THR A 189 6.90 -1.16 -10.04
CA THR A 189 7.54 -2.45 -9.73
C THR A 189 6.54 -3.61 -9.90
N PRO A 190 6.59 -4.38 -11.00
CA PRO A 190 5.64 -5.47 -11.28
C PRO A 190 5.57 -6.52 -10.17
N GLU A 191 6.69 -6.79 -9.51
CA GLU A 191 6.84 -7.81 -8.47
C GLU A 191 5.93 -7.53 -7.26
N ARG A 192 5.50 -6.27 -7.07
CA ARG A 192 4.58 -5.85 -6.00
C ARG A 192 3.12 -6.20 -6.29
N GLY A 193 2.78 -6.51 -7.54
CA GLY A 193 1.44 -6.95 -7.93
C GLY A 193 0.37 -5.86 -8.02
N PHE A 194 0.73 -4.57 -7.95
CA PHE A 194 -0.22 -3.45 -8.11
C PHE A 194 -0.40 -3.00 -9.55
N SER A 195 0.55 -3.31 -10.44
CA SER A 195 0.51 -2.82 -11.82
C SER A 195 -0.71 -3.35 -12.58
N LEU A 196 -1.40 -2.44 -13.28
CA LEU A 196 -2.50 -2.78 -14.19
C LEU A 196 -2.01 -3.20 -15.59
N GLN A 197 -0.76 -2.87 -15.93
CA GLN A 197 -0.20 -3.07 -17.26
C GLN A 197 0.85 -4.18 -17.29
N LYS A 198 1.74 -4.20 -16.30
CA LYS A 198 2.85 -5.15 -16.22
C LYS A 198 2.41 -6.37 -15.41
N ASP A 199 2.71 -7.56 -15.92
CA ASP A 199 2.37 -8.80 -15.24
C ASP A 199 3.33 -9.09 -14.07
N GLY A 200 2.80 -9.53 -12.94
CA GLY A 200 3.57 -9.82 -11.75
C GLY A 200 2.86 -10.81 -10.82
N PRO A 201 3.51 -11.23 -9.72
CA PRO A 201 2.86 -11.99 -8.66
C PRO A 201 1.64 -11.22 -8.13
N LEU A 202 0.55 -11.92 -7.85
CA LEU A 202 -0.65 -11.32 -7.28
C LEU A 202 -0.47 -11.10 -5.77
N ASP A 203 0.40 -10.15 -5.39
CA ASP A 203 0.72 -9.84 -3.99
C ASP A 203 -0.16 -8.72 -3.42
N MET A 204 0.02 -7.48 -3.90
CA MET A 204 -0.71 -6.28 -3.47
C MET A 204 -0.56 -5.89 -1.98
N ARG A 205 0.45 -6.40 -1.26
CA ARG A 205 0.79 -5.91 0.09
C ARG A 205 1.72 -4.70 0.03
N MET A 206 1.34 -3.63 0.72
CA MET A 206 2.17 -2.41 0.85
C MET A 206 3.40 -2.63 1.74
N ASP A 207 3.31 -3.51 2.75
CA ASP A 207 4.40 -3.80 3.69
C ASP A 207 5.46 -4.76 3.13
N SER A 208 5.30 -5.20 1.88
CA SER A 208 6.08 -6.29 1.29
C SER A 208 6.06 -7.51 2.23
N ASP A 209 7.20 -8.17 2.49
CA ASP A 209 7.28 -9.38 3.32
C ASP A 209 7.47 -9.12 4.82
N ARG A 210 7.25 -7.90 5.32
CA ARG A 210 7.37 -7.61 6.77
C ARG A 210 6.42 -8.45 7.63
N TYR A 211 5.29 -8.88 7.06
CA TYR A 211 4.29 -9.69 7.74
C TYR A 211 3.99 -10.93 6.88
N PRO A 212 4.83 -11.98 6.94
CA PRO A 212 4.71 -13.15 6.07
C PRO A 212 3.40 -13.92 6.27
N ASP A 213 2.81 -13.86 7.47
CA ASP A 213 1.53 -14.49 7.78
C ASP A 213 0.31 -13.72 7.24
N MET A 214 0.51 -12.51 6.71
CA MET A 214 -0.56 -11.72 6.14
C MET A 214 -0.88 -12.20 4.72
N PRO A 215 -2.17 -12.44 4.40
CA PRO A 215 -2.55 -12.97 3.11
C PRO A 215 -2.22 -11.99 1.98
N THR A 216 -1.66 -12.54 0.91
CA THR A 216 -1.53 -11.87 -0.39
C THR A 216 -2.90 -11.78 -1.08
N ALA A 217 -2.99 -10.96 -2.14
CA ALA A 217 -4.17 -10.98 -3.01
C ALA A 217 -4.39 -12.36 -3.63
N ALA A 218 -3.33 -13.11 -3.95
CA ALA A 218 -3.40 -14.50 -4.41
C ALA A 218 -4.08 -15.39 -3.36
N ASP A 219 -3.70 -15.29 -2.09
CA ASP A 219 -4.32 -16.05 -1.01
C ASP A 219 -5.81 -15.75 -0.89
N VAL A 220 -6.17 -14.46 -0.96
CA VAL A 220 -7.56 -14.00 -0.89
C VAL A 220 -8.39 -14.58 -2.03
N VAL A 221 -7.93 -14.44 -3.29
CA VAL A 221 -8.70 -14.91 -4.45
C VAL A 221 -8.77 -16.42 -4.54
N ASN A 222 -7.81 -17.16 -3.97
CA ASN A 222 -7.79 -18.62 -4.00
C ASN A 222 -8.52 -19.26 -2.80
N ALA A 223 -8.61 -18.58 -1.65
CA ALA A 223 -9.17 -19.18 -0.42
C ALA A 223 -10.61 -18.74 -0.10
N LEU A 224 -10.98 -17.48 -0.36
CA LEU A 224 -12.30 -16.98 0.06
C LEU A 224 -13.45 -17.61 -0.72
N ASP A 225 -14.59 -17.82 -0.09
CA ASP A 225 -15.79 -18.27 -0.82
C ASP A 225 -16.33 -17.18 -1.77
N GLN A 226 -17.23 -17.58 -2.67
CA GLN A 226 -17.81 -16.68 -3.67
C GLN A 226 -18.54 -15.48 -3.04
N GLN A 227 -19.21 -15.70 -1.90
CA GLN A 227 -20.00 -14.65 -1.24
C GLN A 227 -19.06 -13.59 -0.63
N ALA A 228 -18.01 -14.03 0.05
CA ALA A 228 -16.98 -13.16 0.61
C ALA A 228 -16.26 -12.37 -0.49
N LEU A 229 -15.87 -13.01 -1.59
CA LEU A 229 -15.28 -12.33 -2.74
C LEU A 229 -16.21 -11.28 -3.34
N ALA A 230 -17.48 -11.63 -3.56
CA ALA A 230 -18.46 -10.68 -4.08
C ALA A 230 -18.71 -9.50 -3.11
N SER A 231 -18.63 -9.75 -1.80
CA SER A 231 -18.75 -8.70 -0.78
C SER A 231 -17.57 -7.72 -0.84
N ILE A 232 -16.33 -8.22 -0.96
CA ILE A 232 -15.13 -7.40 -1.10
C ILE A 232 -15.23 -6.52 -2.35
N LEU A 233 -15.51 -7.13 -3.51
CA LEU A 233 -15.60 -6.42 -4.79
C LEU A 233 -16.69 -5.35 -4.79
N ARG A 234 -17.84 -5.63 -4.16
CA ARG A 234 -18.93 -4.64 -4.06
C ARG A 234 -18.60 -3.51 -3.08
N THR A 235 -18.04 -3.85 -1.91
CA THR A 235 -17.86 -2.88 -0.82
C THR A 235 -16.68 -1.95 -1.07
N TYR A 236 -15.55 -2.50 -1.55
CA TYR A 236 -14.32 -1.74 -1.74
C TYR A 236 -14.06 -1.37 -3.20
N GLY A 237 -14.54 -2.17 -4.16
CA GLY A 237 -14.39 -1.87 -5.58
C GLY A 237 -15.60 -1.17 -6.21
N GLU A 238 -16.68 -0.97 -5.44
CA GLU A 238 -17.96 -0.42 -5.93
C GLU A 238 -18.50 -1.14 -7.19
N GLU A 239 -18.14 -2.42 -7.35
CA GLU A 239 -18.32 -3.15 -8.61
C GLU A 239 -19.75 -3.70 -8.76
N ARG A 240 -20.46 -3.26 -9.80
CA ARG A 240 -21.85 -3.64 -10.08
C ARG A 240 -21.98 -5.13 -10.38
N HIS A 241 -21.01 -5.69 -11.10
CA HIS A 241 -20.94 -7.10 -11.51
C HIS A 241 -20.23 -8.00 -10.51
N ALA A 242 -20.04 -7.56 -9.25
CA ALA A 242 -19.28 -8.27 -8.22
C ALA A 242 -19.63 -9.77 -8.08
N LYS A 243 -20.92 -10.13 -8.12
CA LYS A 243 -21.36 -11.54 -8.04
C LYS A 243 -20.87 -12.38 -9.23
N LYS A 244 -20.90 -11.81 -10.44
CA LYS A 244 -20.47 -12.49 -11.67
C LYS A 244 -18.95 -12.66 -11.68
N ILE A 245 -18.22 -11.59 -11.33
CA ILE A 245 -16.76 -11.62 -11.24
C ILE A 245 -16.30 -12.64 -10.19
N ALA A 246 -16.89 -12.63 -8.99
CA ALA A 246 -16.58 -13.61 -7.94
C ALA A 246 -16.85 -15.05 -8.40
N SER A 247 -17.96 -15.29 -9.12
CA SER A 247 -18.26 -16.61 -9.70
C SER A 247 -17.17 -17.06 -10.68
N ALA A 248 -16.71 -16.16 -11.55
CA ALA A 248 -15.68 -16.47 -12.54
C ALA A 248 -14.32 -16.73 -11.89
N ILE A 249 -13.98 -15.99 -10.83
CA ILE A 249 -12.76 -16.24 -10.03
C ILE A 249 -12.82 -17.65 -9.42
N VAL A 250 -13.94 -18.03 -8.80
CA VAL A 250 -14.12 -19.36 -8.19
C VAL A 250 -14.04 -20.48 -9.23
N GLN A 251 -14.64 -20.28 -10.40
CA GLN A 251 -14.57 -21.23 -11.51
C GLN A 251 -13.16 -21.37 -12.09
N ALA A 252 -12.45 -20.25 -12.26
CA ALA A 252 -11.09 -20.27 -12.79
C ALA A 252 -10.14 -21.01 -11.84
N ARG A 253 -10.20 -20.69 -10.54
CA ARG A 253 -9.31 -21.30 -9.54
C ARG A 253 -9.57 -22.79 -9.30
N SER A 254 -10.76 -23.31 -9.66
CA SER A 254 -11.02 -24.75 -9.56
C SER A 254 -10.26 -25.57 -10.62
N ILE A 255 -9.72 -24.90 -11.64
CA ILE A 255 -8.88 -25.53 -12.67
C ILE A 255 -7.41 -25.38 -12.29
N TYR A 256 -6.95 -24.13 -12.12
CA TYR A 256 -5.59 -23.81 -11.68
C TYR A 256 -5.58 -22.60 -10.73
N PRO A 257 -4.73 -22.58 -9.68
CA PRO A 257 -4.60 -21.42 -8.81
C PRO A 257 -4.27 -20.12 -9.56
N ILE A 258 -4.86 -19.01 -9.12
CA ILE A 258 -4.61 -17.68 -9.69
C ILE A 258 -3.44 -17.06 -8.93
N THR A 259 -2.28 -16.93 -9.59
CA THR A 259 -1.03 -16.49 -8.95
C THR A 259 -0.48 -15.19 -9.53
N ARG A 260 -1.00 -14.73 -10.66
CA ARG A 260 -0.49 -13.53 -11.37
C ARG A 260 -1.58 -12.49 -11.65
N THR A 261 -1.16 -11.22 -11.73
CA THR A 261 -2.04 -10.08 -11.96
C THR A 261 -2.78 -10.18 -13.29
N GLN A 262 -2.11 -10.57 -14.39
CA GLN A 262 -2.78 -10.68 -15.69
C GLN A 262 -3.78 -11.82 -15.77
N GLN A 263 -3.59 -12.90 -15.01
CA GLN A 263 -4.58 -13.98 -14.92
C GLN A 263 -5.89 -13.44 -14.32
N LEU A 264 -5.79 -12.74 -13.19
CA LEU A 264 -6.95 -12.12 -12.55
C LEU A 264 -7.61 -11.07 -13.47
N ALA A 265 -6.81 -10.19 -14.08
CA ALA A 265 -7.31 -9.18 -15.02
C ALA A 265 -8.06 -9.81 -16.21
N SER A 266 -7.52 -10.88 -16.79
CA SER A 266 -8.14 -11.59 -17.91
C SER A 266 -9.47 -12.24 -17.52
N ILE A 267 -9.55 -12.84 -16.33
CA ILE A 267 -10.80 -13.40 -15.78
C ILE A 267 -11.85 -12.29 -15.65
N VAL A 268 -11.49 -11.16 -15.04
CA VAL A 268 -12.40 -10.02 -14.85
C VAL A 268 -12.87 -9.48 -16.21
N ALA A 269 -11.95 -9.19 -17.14
CA ALA A 269 -12.27 -8.67 -18.46
C ALA A 269 -13.21 -9.59 -19.25
N GLY A 270 -12.96 -10.91 -19.22
CA GLY A 270 -13.80 -11.92 -19.87
C GLY A 270 -15.25 -11.93 -19.35
N THR A 271 -15.49 -11.60 -18.08
CA THR A 271 -16.86 -11.52 -17.54
C THR A 271 -17.64 -10.29 -18.01
N LEU A 272 -16.96 -9.17 -18.22
CA LEU A 272 -17.58 -7.89 -18.57
C LEU A 272 -17.93 -7.81 -20.06
N ILE A 273 -17.07 -8.33 -20.93
CA ILE A 273 -17.31 -8.39 -22.39
C ILE A 273 -18.54 -9.24 -22.71
N ASN A 274 -18.73 -10.34 -21.99
CA ASN A 274 -19.92 -11.18 -22.17
C ASN A 274 -21.18 -10.50 -21.65
N SER A 275 -21.09 -9.66 -20.61
CA SER A 275 -22.23 -8.97 -20.02
C SER A 275 -22.83 -7.87 -20.91
N SER A 276 -22.01 -7.20 -21.72
CA SER A 276 -22.45 -6.14 -22.65
C SER A 276 -23.09 -6.67 -23.93
N ARG A 277 -22.81 -7.94 -24.31
CA ARG A 277 -23.53 -8.63 -25.41
C ARG A 277 -24.97 -9.00 -25.05
N TRP A 278 -25.26 -9.26 -23.77
CA TRP A 278 -26.61 -9.61 -23.30
C TRP A 278 -27.54 -8.40 -23.11
N LEU A 279 -27.01 -7.20 -22.95
CA LEU A 279 -27.80 -5.95 -22.84
C LEU A 279 -28.23 -5.37 -24.22
N ARG A 280 -27.84 -6.01 -25.33
CA ARG A 280 -28.25 -5.62 -26.70
C ARG A 280 -29.18 -6.65 -27.37
N ARG A 281 -29.88 -7.46 -26.59
CA ARG A 281 -30.92 -8.38 -27.07
C ARG A 281 -32.24 -8.08 -26.40
#